data_AF-A0A6A6NAF3-F1
#
_entry.id   AF-A0A6A6NAF3-F1
#
_cell.length_a   1.000
_cell.length_b   1.000
_cell.length_c   1.000
_cell.angle_alpha   90.00
_cell.angle_beta   90.00
_cell.angle_gamma   90.00
#
_symmetry.space_group_name_H-M   'P 1'
#
loop_
_entity.id
_entity.type
_entity.pdbx_description
1 polymer ?
#
loop_
_entity_poly.entity_id
_entity_poly.type
_entity_poly.pdbx_seq_one_letter_code
_entity_poly.pdbx_strand_id
1 'polypeptide(L)'
;MMPSAQSLGNWNLKEKTTKKIDKTRAVVKDLHSRIRVAIHRIDSISKTIEELRDKELQPQLEELIDGLSRMWQVMFDCHKLQFHIISIAYNNGSAKISIQSESHRQITILLENELDSLSSCFTKWIGAQKSYLQAINDWLFKCVFLPQKPTKKKRKQPSPSLTLRRSGPPIYVTCGVWLEKLEDLPAKAVVEAIKGLAGETANLLPRQEKNQGKSANLGNGSDLGINLLRDEASEDCISGFERFRLSLEGFLGQLNNFAECSVKMYAELHKSIQDAKNPPTQPPFQQEVV
;
A
#
# COMPACT_ATOMS: atom_id res chain seq x y z
N MET A 1 35.88 68.55 -52.45
CA MET A 1 36.80 67.47 -52.05
C MET A 1 35.99 66.18 -52.02
N MET A 2 36.06 65.34 -53.07
CA MET A 2 35.33 64.07 -53.15
C MET A 2 36.09 62.99 -52.36
N PRO A 3 35.43 62.10 -51.59
CA PRO A 3 36.12 61.03 -50.88
C PRO A 3 36.72 60.01 -51.87
N SER A 4 37.93 59.50 -51.60
CA SER A 4 38.55 58.47 -52.45
C SER A 4 37.75 57.16 -52.40
N ALA A 5 37.76 56.39 -53.49
CA ALA A 5 37.03 55.11 -53.61
C ALA A 5 37.39 54.10 -52.51
N GLN A 6 38.62 54.15 -51.99
CA GLN A 6 39.07 53.34 -50.84
C GLN A 6 38.36 53.74 -49.53
N SER A 7 38.11 55.05 -49.32
CA SER A 7 37.36 55.53 -48.16
C SER A 7 35.93 54.99 -48.19
N LEU A 8 35.23 55.13 -49.32
CA LEU A 8 33.85 54.65 -49.50
C LEU A 8 33.70 53.13 -49.32
N GLY A 9 34.68 52.33 -49.79
CA GLY A 9 34.71 50.89 -49.55
C GLY A 9 34.83 50.52 -48.07
N ASN A 10 35.68 51.23 -47.33
CA ASN A 10 35.91 51.01 -45.89
C ASN A 10 34.69 51.41 -45.05
N TRP A 11 34.00 52.50 -45.40
CA TRP A 11 32.73 52.91 -44.77
C TRP A 11 31.63 51.86 -44.97
N ASN A 12 31.47 51.33 -46.18
CA ASN A 12 30.49 50.27 -46.47
C ASN A 12 30.77 48.95 -45.72
N LEU A 13 32.04 48.57 -45.57
CA LEU A 13 32.44 47.40 -44.78
C LEU A 13 32.16 47.59 -43.28
N LYS A 14 32.44 48.79 -42.76
CA LYS A 14 32.16 49.16 -41.37
C LYS A 14 30.65 49.15 -41.11
N GLU A 15 29.85 49.68 -42.02
CA GLU A 15 28.38 49.68 -41.94
C GLU A 15 27.78 48.26 -42.03
N LYS A 16 28.33 47.39 -42.89
CA LYS A 16 27.92 45.98 -42.94
C LYS A 16 28.28 45.24 -41.64
N THR A 17 29.41 45.57 -41.03
CA THR A 17 29.88 44.96 -39.77
C THR A 17 29.03 45.42 -38.58
N THR A 18 28.69 46.71 -38.49
CA THR A 18 27.80 47.23 -37.46
C THR A 18 26.41 46.62 -37.55
N LYS A 19 25.84 46.52 -38.76
CA LYS A 19 24.54 45.84 -38.99
C LYS A 19 24.54 44.38 -38.52
N LYS A 20 25.63 43.64 -38.69
CA LYS A 20 25.76 42.25 -38.19
C LYS A 20 25.82 42.18 -36.66
N ILE A 21 26.52 43.11 -36.02
CA ILE A 21 26.62 43.22 -34.55
C ILE A 21 25.24 43.55 -33.97
N ASP A 22 24.53 44.50 -34.55
CA ASP A 22 23.19 44.89 -34.09
C ASP A 22 22.17 43.76 -34.26
N LYS A 23 22.23 43.02 -35.36
CA LYS A 23 21.41 41.80 -35.56
C LYS A 23 21.69 40.76 -34.48
N THR A 24 22.96 40.50 -34.19
CA THR A 24 23.35 39.53 -33.14
C THR A 24 22.88 40.00 -31.76
N ARG A 25 23.04 41.29 -31.45
CA ARG A 25 22.56 41.90 -30.21
C ARG A 25 21.04 41.79 -30.06
N ALA A 26 20.29 41.98 -31.15
CA ALA A 26 18.85 41.83 -31.16
C ALA A 26 18.43 40.38 -30.85
N VAL A 27 19.09 39.38 -31.48
CA VAL A 27 18.84 37.96 -31.20
C VAL A 27 19.16 37.59 -29.75
N VAL A 28 20.27 38.11 -29.19
CA VAL A 28 20.63 37.88 -27.79
C VAL A 28 19.60 38.49 -26.83
N LYS A 29 19.12 39.71 -27.12
CA LYS A 29 18.06 40.35 -26.31
C LYS A 29 16.74 39.59 -26.37
N ASP A 30 16.35 39.12 -27.55
CA ASP A 30 15.17 38.27 -27.72
C ASP A 30 15.30 36.98 -26.90
N LEU A 31 16.43 36.27 -27.04
CA LEU A 31 16.68 35.04 -26.29
C LEU A 31 16.65 35.29 -24.78
N HIS A 32 17.29 36.36 -24.30
CA HIS A 32 17.28 36.74 -22.88
C HIS A 32 15.86 37.00 -22.38
N SER A 33 15.04 37.71 -23.17
CA SER A 33 13.63 37.95 -22.86
C SER A 33 12.86 36.64 -22.77
N ARG A 34 13.03 35.73 -23.74
CA ARG A 34 12.38 34.42 -23.77
C ARG A 34 12.77 33.54 -22.58
N ILE A 35 14.05 33.52 -22.21
CA ILE A 35 14.53 32.79 -21.01
C ILE A 35 13.87 33.36 -19.75
N ARG A 36 13.82 34.69 -19.60
CA ARG A 36 13.19 35.32 -18.45
C ARG A 36 11.70 34.99 -18.36
N VAL A 37 10.98 35.05 -19.48
CA VAL A 37 9.56 34.67 -19.54
C VAL A 37 9.37 33.19 -19.18
N ALA A 38 10.24 32.31 -19.67
CA ALA A 38 10.19 30.88 -19.33
C ALA A 38 10.42 30.64 -17.83
N ILE A 39 11.37 31.34 -17.21
CA ILE A 39 11.61 31.27 -15.76
C ILE A 39 10.38 31.73 -14.98
N HIS A 40 9.76 32.85 -15.34
CA HIS A 40 8.54 33.32 -14.68
C HIS A 40 7.37 32.33 -14.84
N ARG A 41 7.25 31.67 -15.98
CA ARG A 41 6.24 30.62 -16.18
C ARG A 41 6.51 29.41 -15.28
N ILE A 42 7.76 28.96 -15.18
CA ILE A 42 8.15 27.86 -14.28
C ILE A 42 7.83 28.23 -12.83
N ASP A 43 8.21 29.41 -12.36
CA ASP A 43 7.93 29.88 -11.00
C ASP A 43 6.42 29.90 -10.69
N SER A 44 5.61 30.41 -11.63
CA SER A 44 4.15 30.40 -11.49
C SER A 44 3.58 28.98 -11.39
N ILE A 45 4.05 28.05 -12.23
CA ILE A 45 3.60 26.64 -12.20
C ILE A 45 4.04 25.97 -10.90
N SER A 46 5.28 26.19 -10.46
CA SER A 46 5.80 25.65 -9.20
C SER A 46 4.95 26.10 -8.00
N LYS A 47 4.58 27.38 -7.92
CA LYS A 47 3.70 27.89 -6.88
C LYS A 47 2.33 27.21 -6.90
N THR A 48 1.71 27.06 -8.07
CA THR A 48 0.44 26.34 -8.18
C THR A 48 0.57 24.88 -7.72
N ILE A 49 1.67 24.19 -8.04
CA ILE A 49 1.93 22.82 -7.54
C ILE A 49 2.07 22.80 -6.02
N GLU A 50 2.81 23.74 -5.43
CA GLU A 50 2.96 23.85 -3.97
C GLU A 50 1.62 24.10 -3.27
N GLU A 51 0.77 24.96 -3.85
CA GLU A 51 -0.58 25.22 -3.33
C GLU A 51 -1.47 23.98 -3.40
N LEU A 52 -1.54 23.31 -4.55
CA LEU A 52 -2.30 22.06 -4.71
C LEU A 52 -1.81 20.99 -3.72
N ARG A 53 -0.49 20.87 -3.55
CA ARG A 53 0.13 19.89 -2.65
C ARG A 53 -0.22 20.16 -1.18
N ASP A 54 0.04 21.38 -0.72
CA ASP A 54 0.04 21.69 0.71
C ASP A 54 -1.34 22.15 1.22
N LYS A 55 -2.12 22.83 0.38
CA LYS A 55 -3.42 23.41 0.78
C LYS A 55 -4.62 22.54 0.39
N GLU A 56 -4.48 21.66 -0.61
CA GLU A 56 -5.59 20.82 -1.07
C GLU A 56 -5.35 19.33 -0.82
N LEU A 57 -4.23 18.78 -1.30
CA LEU A 57 -3.97 17.35 -1.20
C LEU A 57 -3.69 16.89 0.23
N GLN A 58 -2.84 17.62 0.97
CA GLN A 58 -2.55 17.30 2.38
C GLN A 58 -3.82 17.16 3.25
N PRO A 59 -4.76 18.12 3.28
CA PRO A 59 -5.96 17.98 4.10
C PRO A 59 -6.88 16.86 3.63
N GLN A 60 -6.98 16.60 2.31
CA GLN A 60 -7.75 15.44 1.80
C GLN A 60 -7.17 14.11 2.26
N LEU A 61 -5.83 13.99 2.30
CA LEU A 61 -5.16 12.79 2.82
C LEU A 61 -5.39 12.62 4.32
N GLU A 62 -5.39 13.71 5.09
CA GLU A 62 -5.71 13.67 6.52
C GLU A 62 -7.15 13.24 6.78
N GLU A 63 -8.11 13.78 6.02
CA GLU A 63 -9.51 13.36 6.13
C GLU A 63 -9.67 11.85 5.81
N LEU A 64 -8.97 11.36 4.79
CA LEU A 64 -8.95 9.94 4.46
C LEU A 64 -8.34 9.10 5.59
N ILE A 65 -7.23 9.56 6.19
CA ILE A 65 -6.59 8.93 7.34
C ILE A 65 -7.56 8.85 8.52
N ASP A 66 -8.29 9.93 8.81
CA ASP A 66 -9.28 9.96 9.90
C ASP A 66 -10.47 9.03 9.62
N GLY A 67 -10.91 8.95 8.36
CA GLY A 67 -11.93 7.99 7.92
C GLY A 67 -11.49 6.55 8.14
N LEU A 68 -10.28 6.21 7.68
CA LEU A 68 -9.71 4.87 7.83
C LEU A 68 -9.44 4.53 9.30
N SER A 69 -8.94 5.48 10.10
CA SER A 69 -8.72 5.29 11.53
C SER A 69 -10.02 4.92 12.25
N ARG A 70 -11.11 5.64 11.98
CA ARG A 70 -12.44 5.34 12.56
C ARG A 70 -12.96 3.99 12.11
N MET A 71 -12.85 3.67 10.81
CA MET A 71 -13.24 2.37 10.27
C MET A 71 -12.48 1.24 10.98
N TRP A 72 -11.16 1.37 11.17
CA TRP A 72 -10.35 0.36 11.82
C TRP A 72 -10.68 0.17 13.29
N GLN A 73 -11.05 1.22 14.01
CA GLN A 73 -11.53 1.11 15.37
C GLN A 73 -12.78 0.20 15.44
N VAL A 74 -13.76 0.45 14.56
CA VAL A 74 -14.98 -0.36 14.46
C VAL A 74 -14.66 -1.81 14.06
N MET A 75 -13.81 -2.00 13.05
CA MET A 75 -13.41 -3.34 12.60
C MET A 75 -12.67 -4.12 13.69
N PHE A 76 -11.83 -3.45 14.49
CA PHE A 76 -11.15 -4.07 15.61
C PHE A 76 -12.16 -4.54 16.67
N ASP A 77 -13.13 -3.71 17.05
CA ASP A 77 -14.15 -4.08 18.01
C ASP A 77 -14.99 -5.29 17.51
N CYS A 78 -15.35 -5.29 16.22
CA CYS A 78 -16.07 -6.40 15.60
C CYS A 78 -15.25 -7.70 15.59
N HIS A 79 -13.99 -7.67 15.12
CA HIS A 79 -13.16 -8.86 15.03
C HIS A 79 -12.74 -9.39 16.40
N LYS A 80 -12.51 -8.50 17.38
CA LYS A 80 -12.26 -8.89 18.76
C LYS A 80 -13.45 -9.65 19.34
N LEU A 81 -14.67 -9.19 19.08
CA LEU A 81 -15.89 -9.88 19.53
C LEU A 81 -16.06 -11.23 18.81
N GLN A 82 -15.89 -11.29 17.49
CA GLN A 82 -15.96 -12.54 16.71
C GLN A 82 -14.94 -13.57 17.19
N PHE A 83 -13.69 -13.14 17.39
CA PHE A 83 -12.62 -13.99 17.91
C PHE A 83 -12.91 -14.46 19.34
N HIS A 84 -13.43 -13.60 20.20
CA HIS A 84 -13.82 -14.01 21.54
C HIS A 84 -14.95 -15.05 21.54
N ILE A 85 -15.99 -14.84 20.73
CA ILE A 85 -17.12 -15.77 20.62
C ILE A 85 -16.63 -17.12 20.12
N ILE A 86 -15.78 -17.16 19.08
CA ILE A 86 -15.33 -18.42 18.49
C ILE A 86 -14.47 -19.23 19.46
N SER A 87 -13.58 -18.57 20.21
CA SER A 87 -12.73 -19.25 21.20
C SER A 87 -13.54 -19.82 22.37
N ILE A 88 -14.68 -19.21 22.74
CA ILE A 88 -15.54 -19.72 23.81
C ILE A 88 -16.52 -20.79 23.31
N ALA A 89 -17.14 -20.57 22.15
CA ALA A 89 -18.16 -21.47 21.60
C ALA A 89 -17.66 -22.92 21.48
N TYR A 90 -16.36 -23.08 21.22
CA TYR A 90 -15.75 -24.39 21.05
C TYR A 90 -15.14 -25.01 22.30
N ASN A 91 -15.06 -24.28 23.41
CA ASN A 91 -14.66 -24.86 24.70
C ASN A 91 -15.79 -25.70 25.35
N ASN A 92 -17.03 -25.64 24.85
CA ASN A 92 -18.22 -26.17 25.53
C ASN A 92 -18.88 -27.42 24.88
N GLY A 93 -18.15 -28.18 24.07
CA GLY A 93 -18.53 -29.57 23.75
C GLY A 93 -19.03 -29.81 22.31
N SER A 94 -18.86 -31.07 21.90
CA SER A 94 -18.93 -31.58 20.53
C SER A 94 -20.29 -31.37 19.85
N ALA A 95 -20.37 -30.42 18.92
CA ALA A 95 -21.45 -30.42 17.93
C ALA A 95 -21.18 -31.56 16.94
N LYS A 96 -21.84 -32.71 17.12
CA LYS A 96 -21.88 -33.78 16.10
C LYS A 96 -22.68 -33.26 14.90
N ILE A 97 -22.00 -32.63 13.95
CA ILE A 97 -22.59 -32.23 12.68
C ILE A 97 -22.65 -33.49 11.80
N SER A 98 -23.86 -33.90 11.42
CA SER A 98 -24.06 -34.97 10.45
C SER A 98 -23.69 -34.44 9.06
N ILE A 99 -22.53 -34.86 8.55
CA ILE A 99 -21.87 -34.34 7.33
C ILE A 99 -22.41 -34.95 6.02
N GLN A 100 -23.53 -35.68 6.07
CA GLN A 100 -23.95 -36.60 5.00
C GLN A 100 -25.16 -36.10 4.18
N SER A 101 -25.20 -34.83 3.76
CA SER A 101 -26.24 -34.34 2.83
C SER A 101 -25.67 -33.59 1.62
N GLU A 102 -26.33 -33.70 0.47
CA GLU A 102 -25.99 -32.91 -0.72
C GLU A 102 -26.08 -31.39 -0.45
N SER A 103 -26.95 -30.97 0.47
CA SER A 103 -26.99 -29.59 0.94
C SER A 103 -25.72 -29.17 1.69
N HIS A 104 -25.12 -30.05 2.51
CA HIS A 104 -23.85 -29.79 3.18
C HIS A 104 -22.74 -29.58 2.16
N ARG A 105 -22.65 -30.46 1.15
CA ARG A 105 -21.71 -30.33 0.04
C ARG A 105 -21.85 -28.99 -0.70
N GLN A 106 -23.07 -28.59 -1.03
CA GLN A 106 -23.30 -27.30 -1.69
C GLN A 106 -22.90 -26.12 -0.81
N ILE A 107 -23.18 -26.17 0.50
CA ILE A 107 -22.78 -25.13 1.46
C ILE A 107 -21.26 -25.06 1.59
N THR A 108 -20.56 -26.20 1.67
CA THR A 108 -19.09 -26.25 1.74
C THR A 108 -18.45 -25.60 0.51
N ILE A 109 -18.95 -25.91 -0.70
CA ILE A 109 -18.45 -25.31 -1.96
C ILE A 109 -18.71 -23.80 -1.98
N LEU A 110 -19.88 -23.35 -1.52
CA LEU A 110 -20.18 -21.91 -1.43
C LEU A 110 -19.23 -21.21 -0.45
N LEU A 111 -18.99 -21.79 0.72
CA LEU A 111 -18.08 -21.22 1.72
C LEU A 111 -16.65 -21.14 1.19
N GLU A 112 -16.15 -22.19 0.54
CA GLU A 112 -14.82 -22.19 -0.09
C GLU A 112 -14.69 -21.05 -1.11
N ASN A 113 -15.66 -20.91 -2.02
CA ASN A 113 -15.66 -19.83 -3.02
C ASN A 113 -15.70 -18.42 -2.38
N GLU A 114 -16.48 -18.23 -1.31
CA GLU A 114 -16.54 -16.96 -0.60
C GLU A 114 -15.23 -16.64 0.13
N LEU A 115 -14.54 -17.65 0.67
CA LEU A 115 -13.21 -17.47 1.28
C LEU A 115 -12.16 -17.08 0.23
N ASP A 116 -12.17 -17.71 -0.95
CA ASP A 116 -11.30 -17.33 -2.06
C ASP A 116 -11.58 -15.91 -2.56
N SER A 117 -12.87 -15.56 -2.69
CA SER A 117 -13.32 -14.22 -3.03
C SER A 117 -12.83 -13.20 -2.01
N LEU A 118 -12.99 -13.49 -0.71
CA LEU A 118 -12.51 -12.66 0.40
C LEU A 118 -10.98 -12.46 0.33
N SER A 119 -10.22 -13.53 0.12
CA SER A 119 -8.75 -13.47 -0.01
C SER A 119 -8.31 -12.56 -1.17
N SER A 120 -8.94 -12.72 -2.33
CA SER A 120 -8.70 -11.89 -3.51
C SER A 120 -9.07 -10.43 -3.25
N CYS A 121 -10.25 -10.17 -2.68
CA CYS A 121 -10.73 -8.82 -2.38
C CYS A 121 -9.83 -8.11 -1.37
N PHE A 122 -9.45 -8.78 -0.29
CA PHE A 122 -8.54 -8.23 0.72
C PHE A 122 -7.16 -7.90 0.12
N THR A 123 -6.59 -8.81 -0.68
CA THR A 123 -5.30 -8.58 -1.34
C THR A 123 -5.36 -7.38 -2.30
N LYS A 124 -6.41 -7.29 -3.11
CA LYS A 124 -6.63 -6.17 -4.04
C LYS A 124 -6.79 -4.86 -3.29
N TRP A 125 -7.54 -4.86 -2.18
CA TRP A 125 -7.78 -3.67 -1.38
C TRP A 125 -6.50 -3.12 -0.75
N ILE A 126 -5.68 -3.97 -0.11
CA ILE A 126 -4.38 -3.57 0.43
C ILE A 126 -3.45 -3.10 -0.69
N GLY A 127 -3.42 -3.82 -1.81
CA GLY A 127 -2.62 -3.44 -2.98
C GLY A 127 -3.02 -2.10 -3.57
N ALA A 128 -4.32 -1.78 -3.62
CA ALA A 128 -4.84 -0.51 -4.11
C ALA A 128 -4.41 0.66 -3.21
N GLN A 129 -4.49 0.52 -1.89
CA GLN A 129 -4.02 1.54 -0.95
C GLN A 129 -2.53 1.84 -1.12
N LYS A 130 -1.71 0.78 -1.18
CA LYS A 130 -0.27 0.90 -1.39
C LYS A 130 0.06 1.57 -2.73
N SER A 131 -0.59 1.15 -3.80
CA SER A 131 -0.37 1.70 -5.15
C SER A 131 -0.77 3.17 -5.24
N TYR A 132 -1.90 3.54 -4.62
CA TYR A 132 -2.36 4.93 -4.55
C TYR A 132 -1.34 5.82 -3.84
N LEU A 133 -0.88 5.40 -2.66
CA LEU A 133 0.10 6.17 -1.89
C LEU A 133 1.47 6.21 -2.55
N GLN A 134 1.92 5.11 -3.16
CA GLN A 134 3.15 5.07 -3.95
C GLN A 134 3.10 6.08 -5.10
N ALA A 135 1.98 6.14 -5.83
CA ALA A 135 1.82 7.09 -6.94
C ALA A 135 1.91 8.55 -6.48
N ILE A 136 1.28 8.88 -5.34
CA ILE A 136 1.39 10.23 -4.75
C ILE A 136 2.82 10.50 -4.29
N ASN A 137 3.42 9.56 -3.56
CA ASN A 137 4.78 9.70 -3.04
C ASN A 137 5.80 9.92 -4.19
N ASP A 138 5.68 9.18 -5.29
CA ASP A 138 6.52 9.36 -6.48
C ASP A 138 6.27 10.70 -7.16
N TRP A 139 5.02 11.16 -7.23
CA TRP A 139 4.68 12.49 -7.74
C TRP A 139 5.32 13.60 -6.88
N LEU A 140 5.23 13.51 -5.56
CA LEU A 140 5.82 14.47 -4.62
C LEU A 140 7.33 14.65 -4.82
N PHE A 141 8.05 13.55 -5.11
CA PHE A 141 9.49 13.60 -5.36
C PHE A 141 9.88 14.11 -6.74
N LYS A 142 8.96 14.08 -7.72
CA LYS A 142 9.16 14.75 -9.01
C LYS A 142 8.96 16.26 -8.92
N CYS A 143 8.15 16.73 -7.97
CA CYS A 143 7.84 18.14 -7.78
C CYS A 143 8.96 18.94 -7.09
N VAL A 144 10.06 18.31 -6.66
CA VAL A 144 11.18 19.00 -5.99
C VAL A 144 12.44 18.91 -6.82
N PHE A 145 12.96 20.08 -7.19
CA PHE A 145 14.35 20.19 -7.67
C PHE A 145 15.27 20.37 -6.46
N LEU A 146 15.92 19.30 -5.99
CA LEU A 146 17.02 19.45 -5.05
C LEU A 146 18.30 19.78 -5.84
N PRO A 147 18.87 20.99 -5.69
CA PRO A 147 20.14 21.27 -6.31
C PRO A 147 21.19 20.33 -5.72
N GLN A 148 21.68 19.38 -6.52
CA GLN A 148 22.85 18.60 -6.17
C GLN A 148 24.04 19.56 -6.11
N LYS A 149 24.33 20.12 -4.93
CA LYS A 149 25.59 20.83 -4.73
C LYS A 149 26.71 19.81 -4.85
N PRO A 150 27.63 19.92 -5.83
CA PRO A 150 28.79 19.05 -5.90
C PRO A 150 29.71 19.41 -4.73
N THR A 151 29.46 18.82 -3.57
CA THR A 151 30.32 18.99 -2.40
C THR A 151 31.52 18.06 -2.58
N LYS A 152 32.73 18.63 -2.57
CA LYS A 152 34.02 17.92 -2.73
C LYS A 152 34.35 16.95 -1.60
N LYS A 153 33.40 16.63 -0.70
CA LYS A 153 33.61 15.72 0.44
C LYS A 153 32.61 14.57 0.33
N LYS A 154 33.13 13.34 0.28
CA LYS A 154 32.42 12.05 0.33
C LYS A 154 31.67 11.82 1.65
N ARG A 155 30.94 12.80 2.20
CA ARG A 155 29.94 12.52 3.24
C ARG A 155 28.72 11.95 2.52
N LYS A 156 28.28 10.75 2.91
CA LYS A 156 27.02 10.16 2.48
C LYS A 156 25.93 11.22 2.71
N GLN A 157 25.51 11.89 1.65
CA GLN A 157 24.39 12.81 1.73
C GLN A 157 23.15 11.96 2.06
N PRO A 158 22.28 12.40 2.99
CA PRO A 158 21.00 11.75 3.18
C PRO A 158 20.27 11.69 1.85
N SER A 159 19.50 10.64 1.61
CA SER A 159 18.69 10.57 0.39
C SER A 159 17.80 11.83 0.29
N PRO A 160 17.51 12.31 -0.93
CA PRO A 160 16.50 13.32 -1.19
C PRO A 160 15.20 13.12 -0.38
N SER A 161 14.77 11.86 -0.26
CA SER A 161 13.59 11.46 0.50
C SER A 161 13.69 11.74 1.99
N LEU A 162 14.82 11.42 2.63
CA LEU A 162 15.03 11.65 4.05
C LEU A 162 15.14 13.14 4.40
N THR A 163 15.73 13.93 3.49
CA THR A 163 15.86 15.38 3.69
C THR A 163 14.49 16.06 3.62
N LEU A 164 13.67 15.70 2.64
CA LEU A 164 12.32 16.26 2.49
C LEU A 164 11.36 15.80 3.58
N ARG A 165 11.50 14.58 4.09
CA ARG A 165 10.73 14.16 5.28
C ARG A 165 11.13 14.91 6.56
N ARG A 166 12.39 15.35 6.67
CA ARG A 166 12.86 16.06 7.87
C ARG A 166 12.59 17.56 7.83
N SER A 167 12.62 18.16 6.65
CA SER A 167 12.64 19.63 6.50
C SER A 167 11.72 20.15 5.41
N GLY A 168 10.99 19.27 4.72
CA GLY A 168 9.97 19.64 3.75
C GLY A 168 8.58 19.74 4.36
N PRO A 169 7.57 20.05 3.54
CA PRO A 169 6.18 20.11 3.95
C PRO A 169 5.69 18.79 4.59
N PRO A 170 4.69 18.85 5.49
CA PRO A 170 4.17 17.67 6.21
C PRO A 170 3.77 16.49 5.31
N ILE A 171 3.35 16.75 4.07
CA ILE A 171 2.93 15.72 3.12
C ILE A 171 3.99 14.67 2.80
N TYR A 172 5.28 15.04 2.84
CA TYR A 172 6.36 14.08 2.64
C TYR A 172 6.42 13.06 3.80
N VAL A 173 6.09 13.50 5.02
CA VAL A 173 5.93 12.62 6.19
C VAL A 173 4.64 11.83 6.07
N THR A 174 3.51 12.49 5.75
CA THR A 174 2.20 11.84 5.56
C THR A 174 2.31 10.64 4.64
N CYS A 175 2.69 10.83 3.37
CA CYS A 175 2.74 9.74 2.40
C CYS A 175 3.87 8.75 2.70
N GLY A 176 5.03 9.26 3.10
CA GLY A 176 6.22 8.45 3.30
C GLY A 176 6.11 7.49 4.49
N VAL A 177 5.74 8.02 5.66
CA VAL A 177 5.55 7.21 6.88
C VAL A 177 4.34 6.31 6.73
N TRP A 178 3.26 6.79 6.12
CA TRP A 178 2.06 5.96 5.90
C TRP A 178 2.36 4.75 5.01
N LEU A 179 3.10 4.94 3.92
CA LEU A 179 3.49 3.84 3.05
C LEU A 179 4.36 2.80 3.77
N GLU A 180 5.37 3.23 4.53
CA GLU A 180 6.21 2.32 5.35
C GLU A 180 5.37 1.52 6.33
N LYS A 181 4.50 2.22 7.07
CA LYS A 181 3.59 1.62 8.04
C LYS A 181 2.62 0.62 7.41
N LEU A 182 2.11 0.88 6.20
CA LEU A 182 1.25 -0.06 5.46
C LEU A 182 2.01 -1.30 4.97
N GLU A 183 3.32 -1.18 4.70
CA GLU A 183 4.15 -2.35 4.37
C GLU A 183 4.38 -3.26 5.57
N ASP A 184 4.45 -2.69 6.77
CA ASP A 184 4.67 -3.42 8.02
C ASP A 184 3.42 -4.16 8.55
N LEU A 185 2.23 -3.84 8.04
CA LEU A 185 1.00 -4.50 8.47
C LEU A 185 1.00 -6.00 8.10
N PRO A 186 0.41 -6.88 8.95
CA PRO A 186 0.44 -8.33 8.77
C PRO A 186 -0.57 -8.83 7.70
N ALA A 187 -0.71 -8.12 6.57
CA ALA A 187 -1.68 -8.45 5.52
C ALA A 187 -1.46 -9.84 4.94
N LYS A 188 -0.20 -10.26 4.79
CA LYS A 188 0.15 -11.61 4.30
C LYS A 188 -0.36 -12.69 5.25
N ALA A 189 -0.26 -12.48 6.56
CA ALA A 189 -0.72 -13.45 7.55
C ALA A 189 -2.24 -13.67 7.45
N VAL A 190 -3.01 -12.60 7.23
CA VAL A 190 -4.47 -12.68 6.98
C VAL A 190 -4.77 -13.49 5.71
N VAL A 191 -4.10 -13.18 4.59
CA VAL A 191 -4.30 -13.87 3.30
C VAL A 191 -3.99 -15.35 3.42
N GLU A 192 -2.88 -15.72 4.06
CA GLU A 192 -2.51 -17.13 4.24
C GLU A 192 -3.46 -17.84 5.20
N ALA A 193 -3.98 -17.17 6.23
CA ALA A 193 -5.00 -17.76 7.11
C ALA A 193 -6.34 -17.97 6.40
N ILE A 194 -6.76 -17.06 5.50
CA ILE A 194 -7.96 -17.24 4.67
C ILE A 194 -7.78 -18.46 3.75
N LYS A 195 -6.64 -18.57 3.07
CA LYS A 195 -6.34 -19.71 2.20
C LYS A 195 -6.26 -21.03 2.97
N GLY A 196 -5.66 -21.02 4.16
CA GLY A 196 -5.64 -22.17 5.06
C GLY A 196 -7.06 -22.62 5.42
N LEU A 197 -7.91 -21.68 5.80
CA LEU A 197 -9.32 -21.96 6.09
C LEU A 197 -10.09 -22.48 4.87
N ALA A 198 -9.84 -21.93 3.67
CA ALA A 198 -10.43 -22.43 2.44
C ALA A 198 -10.00 -23.88 2.15
N GLY A 199 -8.72 -24.20 2.33
CA GLY A 199 -8.19 -25.56 2.18
C GLY A 199 -8.82 -26.54 3.18
N GLU A 200 -8.98 -26.15 4.44
CA GLU A 200 -9.66 -26.99 5.42
C GLU A 200 -11.16 -27.10 5.19
N THR A 201 -11.78 -26.07 4.62
CA THR A 201 -13.18 -26.12 4.17
C THR A 201 -13.35 -27.14 3.04
N ALA A 202 -12.44 -27.14 2.05
CA ALA A 202 -12.46 -28.10 0.95
C ALA A 202 -12.29 -29.55 1.44
N ASN A 203 -11.49 -29.76 2.48
CA ASN A 203 -11.30 -31.08 3.11
C ASN A 203 -12.56 -31.62 3.81
N LEU A 204 -13.56 -30.76 4.12
CA LEU A 204 -14.86 -31.20 4.64
C LEU A 204 -15.77 -31.81 3.56
N LEU A 205 -15.38 -31.75 2.28
CA LEU A 205 -16.13 -32.35 1.19
C LEU A 205 -15.99 -33.88 1.24
N PRO A 206 -17.10 -34.66 1.19
CA PRO A 206 -17.02 -36.11 1.19
C PRO A 206 -16.15 -36.60 0.03
N ARG A 207 -15.09 -37.36 0.34
CA ARG A 207 -14.26 -38.02 -0.65
C ARG A 207 -15.16 -38.99 -1.42
N GLN A 208 -15.48 -38.67 -2.67
CA GLN A 208 -16.15 -39.59 -3.58
C GLN A 208 -15.26 -40.83 -3.71
N GLU A 209 -15.63 -41.91 -3.03
CA GLU A 209 -15.16 -43.24 -3.40
C GLU A 209 -15.55 -43.43 -4.86
N LYS A 210 -14.56 -43.35 -5.76
CA LYS A 210 -14.71 -43.84 -7.11
C LYS A 210 -15.18 -45.29 -6.98
N ASN A 211 -16.47 -45.51 -7.20
CA ASN A 211 -17.04 -46.82 -7.46
C ASN A 211 -16.32 -47.41 -8.69
N GLN A 212 -15.19 -48.09 -8.46
CA GLN A 212 -14.64 -49.02 -9.41
C GLN A 212 -15.57 -50.24 -9.38
N GLY A 213 -16.51 -50.26 -10.31
CA GLY A 213 -17.29 -51.44 -10.61
C GLY A 213 -16.36 -52.60 -10.94
N LYS A 214 -16.30 -53.58 -10.04
CA LYS A 214 -15.95 -54.96 -10.37
C LYS A 214 -17.02 -55.86 -9.77
N SER A 215 -18.01 -56.15 -10.61
CA SER A 215 -18.89 -57.30 -10.45
C SER A 215 -18.05 -58.58 -10.48
N ALA A 216 -18.05 -59.34 -9.40
CA ALA A 216 -17.81 -60.77 -9.41
C ALA A 216 -18.50 -61.40 -8.19
N ASN A 217 -19.27 -62.44 -8.49
CA ASN A 217 -20.24 -63.13 -7.63
C ASN A 217 -19.63 -63.94 -6.47
N LEU A 218 -20.52 -64.21 -5.51
CA LEU A 218 -20.63 -65.36 -4.58
C LEU A 218 -19.82 -65.37 -3.27
N GLY A 219 -20.55 -65.54 -2.16
CA GLY A 219 -20.03 -66.18 -0.95
C GLY A 219 -20.81 -65.87 0.33
N ASN A 220 -21.63 -66.82 0.78
CA ASN A 220 -22.34 -66.85 2.07
C ASN A 220 -21.42 -66.60 3.29
N GLY A 221 -21.99 -65.94 4.31
CA GLY A 221 -21.70 -66.24 5.71
C GLY A 221 -20.91 -65.18 6.49
N SER A 222 -21.34 -64.97 7.74
CA SER A 222 -20.70 -64.24 8.83
C SER A 222 -20.96 -62.73 8.93
N ASP A 223 -22.07 -62.45 9.63
CA ASP A 223 -22.38 -61.25 10.40
C ASP A 223 -21.28 -60.95 11.44
N LEU A 224 -20.25 -60.16 11.10
CA LEU A 224 -19.33 -59.54 12.08
C LEU A 224 -18.39 -58.43 11.52
N GLY A 225 -18.75 -57.76 10.43
CA GLY A 225 -17.86 -56.78 9.76
C GLY A 225 -18.31 -55.32 9.72
N ILE A 226 -19.54 -55.00 10.12
CA ILE A 226 -20.15 -53.70 9.79
C ILE A 226 -19.78 -52.58 10.79
N ASN A 227 -19.22 -52.94 11.96
CA ASN A 227 -18.85 -51.96 12.98
C ASN A 227 -17.46 -51.33 12.80
N LEU A 228 -16.54 -51.91 12.03
CA LEU A 228 -15.18 -51.35 11.89
C LEU A 228 -15.11 -50.20 10.87
N LEU A 229 -15.85 -50.27 9.76
CA LEU A 229 -15.83 -49.27 8.69
C LEU A 229 -16.61 -47.99 9.04
N ARG A 230 -17.62 -48.11 9.90
CA ARG A 230 -18.43 -46.97 10.36
C ARG A 230 -17.68 -46.13 11.40
N ASP A 231 -16.77 -46.75 12.15
CA ASP A 231 -15.97 -46.09 13.18
C ASP A 231 -14.84 -45.26 12.55
N GLU A 232 -14.07 -45.84 11.60
CA GLU A 232 -12.99 -45.12 10.89
C GLU A 232 -13.49 -43.92 10.07
N ALA A 233 -14.60 -44.06 9.34
CA ALA A 233 -15.20 -42.95 8.59
C ALA A 233 -15.80 -41.86 9.50
N SER A 234 -16.14 -42.19 10.75
CA SER A 234 -16.61 -41.25 11.76
C SER A 234 -15.45 -40.50 12.41
N GLU A 235 -14.31 -41.16 12.66
CA GLU A 235 -13.12 -40.53 13.24
C GLU A 235 -12.44 -39.53 12.28
N ASP A 236 -12.32 -39.87 10.98
CA ASP A 236 -11.74 -38.96 9.95
C ASP A 236 -12.58 -37.67 9.80
N CYS A 237 -13.91 -37.83 9.89
CA CYS A 237 -14.88 -36.74 9.82
C CYS A 237 -14.79 -35.79 11.03
N ILE A 238 -14.63 -36.34 12.24
CA ILE A 238 -14.42 -35.57 13.47
C ILE A 238 -13.07 -34.86 13.42
N SER A 239 -12.02 -35.52 12.93
CA SER A 239 -10.69 -34.93 12.76
C SER A 239 -10.69 -33.79 11.74
N GLY A 240 -11.45 -33.90 10.64
CA GLY A 240 -11.60 -32.85 9.64
C GLY A 240 -12.29 -31.60 10.20
N PHE A 241 -13.36 -31.80 10.98
CA PHE A 241 -14.06 -30.69 11.62
C PHE A 241 -13.20 -29.97 12.67
N GLU A 242 -12.44 -30.68 13.49
CA GLU A 242 -11.50 -30.06 14.43
C GLU A 242 -10.42 -29.25 13.72
N ARG A 243 -9.94 -29.71 12.57
CA ARG A 243 -8.96 -28.97 11.78
C ARG A 243 -9.54 -27.70 11.16
N PHE A 244 -10.75 -27.77 10.59
CA PHE A 244 -11.50 -26.61 10.14
C PHE A 244 -11.70 -25.60 11.28
N ARG A 245 -12.08 -26.07 12.46
CA ARG A 245 -12.31 -25.26 13.65
C ARG A 245 -11.06 -24.48 14.08
N LEU A 246 -9.93 -25.17 14.20
CA LEU A 246 -8.65 -24.54 14.53
C LEU A 246 -8.25 -23.52 13.46
N SER A 247 -8.50 -23.81 12.18
CA SER A 247 -8.23 -22.87 11.10
C SER A 247 -9.15 -21.66 11.14
N LEU A 248 -10.42 -21.80 11.52
CA LEU A 248 -11.40 -20.72 11.64
C LEU A 248 -11.02 -19.78 12.79
N GLU A 249 -10.66 -20.34 13.95
CA GLU A 249 -10.15 -19.57 15.07
C GLU A 249 -8.86 -18.85 14.69
N GLY A 250 -7.92 -19.52 14.02
CA GLY A 250 -6.69 -18.91 13.52
C GLY A 250 -6.94 -17.75 12.56
N PHE A 251 -7.86 -17.92 11.60
CA PHE A 251 -8.26 -16.87 10.66
C PHE A 251 -8.84 -15.64 11.37
N LEU A 252 -9.80 -15.83 12.29
CA LEU A 252 -10.39 -14.73 13.04
C LEU A 252 -9.35 -14.05 13.94
N GLY A 253 -8.41 -14.81 14.50
CA GLY A 253 -7.27 -14.28 15.25
C GLY A 253 -6.37 -13.38 14.40
N GLN A 254 -6.08 -13.76 13.16
CA GLN A 254 -5.31 -12.93 12.23
C GLN A 254 -6.05 -11.66 11.82
N LEU A 255 -7.36 -11.72 11.58
CA LEU A 255 -8.17 -10.52 11.31
C LEU A 255 -8.18 -9.55 12.49
N ASN A 256 -8.35 -10.07 13.70
CA ASN A 256 -8.30 -9.28 14.93
C ASN A 256 -6.93 -8.61 15.11
N ASN A 257 -5.84 -9.37 14.94
CA ASN A 257 -4.48 -8.85 15.02
C ASN A 257 -4.22 -7.77 13.95
N PHE A 258 -4.66 -7.99 12.71
CA PHE A 258 -4.51 -7.02 11.62
C PHE A 258 -5.24 -5.71 11.93
N ALA A 259 -6.47 -5.79 12.45
CA ALA A 259 -7.24 -4.62 12.86
C ALA A 259 -6.58 -3.88 14.04
N GLU A 260 -6.08 -4.60 15.04
CA GLU A 260 -5.33 -4.00 16.17
C GLU A 260 -4.07 -3.27 15.69
N CYS A 261 -3.26 -3.91 14.85
CA CYS A 261 -2.09 -3.31 14.24
C CYS A 261 -2.47 -2.06 13.43
N SER A 262 -3.58 -2.11 12.69
CA SER A 262 -4.06 -0.96 11.90
C SER A 262 -4.46 0.22 12.79
N VAL A 263 -5.18 -0.02 13.90
CA VAL A 263 -5.54 1.04 14.87
C VAL A 263 -4.28 1.71 15.44
N LYS A 264 -3.30 0.92 15.89
CA LYS A 264 -2.02 1.45 16.40
C LYS A 264 -1.27 2.24 15.33
N MET A 265 -1.22 1.70 14.12
CA MET A 265 -0.56 2.30 12.97
C MET A 265 -1.13 3.68 12.64
N TYR A 266 -2.46 3.83 12.57
CA TYR A 266 -3.09 5.12 12.29
C TYR A 266 -2.91 6.14 13.42
N ALA A 267 -2.93 5.70 14.68
CA ALA A 267 -2.63 6.57 15.82
C ALA A 267 -1.20 7.12 15.77
N GLU A 268 -0.22 6.27 15.46
CA GLU A 268 1.19 6.66 15.30
C GLU A 268 1.40 7.55 14.06
N LEU A 269 0.69 7.28 12.97
CA LEU A 269 0.73 8.11 11.77
C LEU A 269 0.19 9.51 12.05
N HIS A 270 -0.95 9.62 12.73
CA HIS A 270 -1.51 10.91 13.11
C HIS A 270 -0.52 11.71 13.96
N LYS A 271 0.12 11.07 14.95
CA LYS A 271 1.19 11.71 15.73
C LYS A 271 2.35 12.20 14.85
N SER A 272 2.82 11.38 13.91
CA SER A 272 3.91 11.72 13.00
C SER A 272 3.58 12.93 12.12
N ILE A 273 2.33 13.05 11.67
CA ILE A 273 1.84 14.20 10.89
C ILE A 273 1.79 15.46 11.75
N GLN A 274 1.30 15.36 12.99
CA GLN A 274 1.25 16.51 13.90
C GLN A 274 2.64 17.02 14.29
N ASP A 275 3.58 16.10 14.53
CA ASP A 275 4.99 16.44 14.81
C ASP A 275 5.65 17.12 13.59
N ALA A 276 5.29 16.71 12.36
CA ALA A 276 5.79 17.33 11.14
C ALA A 276 5.20 18.73 10.89
N LYS A 277 3.95 18.97 11.30
CA LYS A 277 3.31 20.29 11.24
C LYS A 277 3.86 21.26 12.29
N ASN A 278 4.20 20.75 13.47
CA ASN A 278 4.67 21.53 14.60
C ASN A 278 6.07 21.06 15.02
N PRO A 279 7.12 21.31 14.21
CA PRO A 279 8.46 20.84 14.52
C PRO A 279 8.91 21.40 15.88
N PRO A 280 9.49 20.59 16.77
CA PRO A 280 9.91 21.04 18.09
C PRO A 280 10.91 22.20 17.96
N THR A 281 10.69 23.25 18.74
CA THR A 281 11.54 24.44 18.78
C THR A 281 12.96 24.01 19.12
N GLN A 282 13.91 24.11 18.18
CA GLN A 282 15.32 23.93 18.52
C GLN A 282 15.72 25.06 19.48
N PRO A 283 16.39 24.78 20.62
CA PRO A 283 16.96 25.85 21.43
C PRO A 283 17.96 26.64 20.58
N PRO A 284 18.05 27.97 20.75
CA PRO A 284 18.98 28.78 19.97
C PRO A 284 20.39 28.25 20.19
N PHE A 285 21.07 27.94 19.09
CA PHE A 285 22.50 27.63 19.10
C PHE A 285 23.22 28.76 19.85
N GLN A 286 23.78 28.44 21.02
CA GLN A 286 24.77 29.31 21.64
C GLN A 286 25.93 29.41 20.66
N GLN A 287 26.12 30.60 20.09
CA GLN A 287 27.35 30.94 19.41
C GLN A 287 28.46 30.89 20.47
N GLU A 288 29.27 29.84 20.46
CA GLU A 288 30.58 29.87 21.09
C GLU A 288 31.40 30.95 20.36
N VAL A 289 31.60 32.05 21.08
CA VAL A 289 32.56 33.10 20.74
C VAL A 289 33.95 32.46 20.79
N VAL A 290 34.66 32.49 19.67
CA VAL A 290 36.12 32.34 19.60
C VAL A 290 36.71 33.68 19.20
#